data_AF-A0A354UWY8-F1
#
_entry.id   AF-A0A354UWY8-F1
#
_cell.length_a   1.000
_cell.length_b   1.000
_cell.length_c   1.000
_cell.angle_alpha   90.00
_cell.angle_beta   90.00
_cell.angle_gamma   90.00
#
_symmetry.space_group_name_H-M   'P 1'
#
loop_
_entity.id
_entity.type
_entity.pdbx_description
1 polymer ?
#
loop_
_entity_poly.entity_id
_entity_poly.type
_entity_poly.pdbx_seq_one_letter_code
_entity_poly.pdbx_strand_id
1 'polypeptide(L)'
;MTRPPRSRPDSTNDDAALFAALTAFVTADKALSAPVHWIDTDGDLRFTATLEIGGLTEEALLLFGRATASIPDAAVTLGLRWTGAPGRYSHFDRLDWRPVDAHTNKGMGPVDLRFRLIEGTHHHRLAQNAVLELGLLRAMAENLPIAEPVLPEPASWEAFLAIAAQRWRIHDLVTTPYPPWQYGLLPLTGGEARGAKDRG
;
A
#
# COMPACT_ATOMS: atom_id res chain seq x y z
N MET A 1 -27.74 35.88 -20.01
CA MET A 1 -26.35 36.12 -19.56
C MET A 1 -25.68 34.77 -19.36
N THR A 2 -24.90 34.32 -20.33
CA THR A 2 -24.24 33.01 -20.33
C THR A 2 -22.92 33.15 -19.58
N ARG A 3 -22.78 32.43 -18.47
CA ARG A 3 -21.55 32.45 -17.66
C ARG A 3 -20.41 31.85 -18.50
N PRO A 4 -19.27 32.54 -18.68
CA PRO A 4 -18.19 32.01 -19.50
C PRO A 4 -17.67 30.70 -18.90
N PRO A 5 -17.27 29.72 -19.73
CA PRO A 5 -16.67 28.49 -19.23
C PRO A 5 -15.42 28.85 -18.44
N ARG A 6 -15.36 28.37 -17.18
CA ARG A 6 -14.12 28.44 -16.40
C ARG A 6 -13.08 27.65 -17.18
N SER A 7 -12.02 28.33 -17.64
CA SER A 7 -10.81 27.67 -18.12
C SER A 7 -10.39 26.67 -17.03
N ARG A 8 -10.30 25.38 -17.40
CA ARG A 8 -9.69 24.40 -16.52
C ARG A 8 -8.24 24.86 -16.30
N PRO A 9 -7.76 24.93 -15.05
CA PRO A 9 -6.33 25.14 -14.81
C PRO A 9 -5.53 24.10 -15.61
N ASP A 10 -4.38 24.52 -16.11
CA ASP A 10 -3.48 23.69 -16.91
C ASP A 10 -2.94 22.54 -16.04
N SER A 11 -3.67 21.42 -16.06
CA SER A 11 -3.47 20.26 -15.17
C SER A 11 -2.06 19.67 -15.26
N THR A 12 -1.34 19.96 -16.35
CA THR A 12 0.00 19.46 -16.61
C THR A 12 1.05 20.08 -15.70
N ASN A 13 0.92 21.38 -15.39
CA ASN A 13 1.87 22.09 -14.53
C ASN A 13 1.67 21.72 -13.05
N ASP A 14 0.42 21.46 -12.67
CA ASP A 14 0.05 21.02 -11.32
C ASP A 14 0.60 19.61 -11.01
N ASP A 15 0.57 18.70 -11.98
CA ASP A 15 1.10 17.33 -11.82
C ASP A 15 2.62 17.31 -11.63
N ALA A 16 3.37 18.14 -12.37
CA ALA A 16 4.82 18.21 -12.25
C ALA A 16 5.25 18.76 -10.87
N ALA A 17 4.59 19.83 -10.40
CA ALA A 17 4.83 20.39 -9.08
C ALA A 17 4.47 19.41 -7.97
N LEU A 18 3.33 18.72 -8.10
CA LEU A 18 2.90 17.68 -7.16
C LEU A 18 3.90 16.52 -7.12
N PHE A 19 4.33 16.03 -8.29
CA PHE A 19 5.31 14.95 -8.38
C PHE A 19 6.62 15.34 -7.70
N ALA A 20 7.10 16.57 -7.92
CA ALA A 20 8.30 17.07 -7.25
C ALA A 20 8.14 17.13 -5.73
N ALA A 21 7.02 17.65 -5.23
CA ALA A 21 6.73 17.72 -3.80
C ALA A 21 6.64 16.34 -3.14
N LEU A 22 5.91 15.40 -3.76
CA LEU A 22 5.78 14.03 -3.25
C LEU A 22 7.11 13.26 -3.32
N THR A 23 7.92 13.50 -4.36
CA THR A 23 9.27 12.91 -4.46
C THR A 23 10.18 13.43 -3.35
N ALA A 24 10.14 14.74 -3.07
CA ALA A 24 10.89 15.32 -1.95
C ALA A 24 10.45 14.70 -0.62
N PHE A 25 9.13 14.49 -0.42
CA PHE A 25 8.62 13.82 0.76
C PHE A 25 9.11 12.37 0.90
N VAL A 26 9.00 11.55 -0.15
CA VAL A 26 9.46 10.14 -0.14
C VAL A 26 10.94 10.06 0.24
N THR A 27 11.75 10.98 -0.27
CA THR A 27 13.20 10.99 -0.11
C THR A 27 13.71 11.72 1.14
N ALA A 28 12.85 12.40 1.89
CA ALA A 28 13.21 13.00 3.18
C ALA A 28 13.36 11.93 4.28
N ASP A 29 14.22 12.15 5.28
CA ASP A 29 14.22 11.30 6.47
C ASP A 29 12.98 11.59 7.32
N LYS A 30 12.30 10.52 7.74
CA LYS A 30 11.02 10.56 8.44
C LYS A 30 11.03 9.68 9.68
N ALA A 31 10.19 10.02 10.65
CA ALA A 31 9.81 9.19 11.79
C ALA A 31 8.28 9.05 11.84
N LEU A 32 7.76 8.05 12.53
CA LEU A 32 6.37 8.04 12.99
C LEU A 32 6.22 9.10 14.10
N SER A 33 5.16 9.91 14.05
CA SER A 33 4.90 10.88 15.13
C SER A 33 4.43 10.21 16.44
N ALA A 34 3.95 8.98 16.35
CA ALA A 34 3.51 8.16 17.47
C ALA A 34 3.56 6.67 17.08
N PRO A 35 3.62 5.75 18.06
CA PRO A 35 3.48 4.32 17.80
C PRO A 35 2.20 4.00 17.01
N VAL A 36 2.32 3.08 16.06
CA VAL A 36 1.18 2.62 15.26
C VAL A 36 0.31 1.66 16.06
N HIS A 37 -1.00 1.84 15.94
CA HIS A 37 -1.99 0.93 16.51
C HIS A 37 -2.97 0.46 15.42
N TRP A 38 -3.13 -0.85 15.29
CA TRP A 38 -4.13 -1.45 14.41
C TRP A 38 -5.52 -1.30 15.01
N ILE A 39 -6.46 -0.91 14.17
CA ILE A 39 -7.89 -0.85 14.46
C ILE A 39 -8.53 -2.01 13.70
N ASP A 40 -9.20 -2.89 14.42
CA ASP A 40 -9.99 -3.99 13.85
C ASP A 40 -11.43 -3.52 13.64
N THR A 41 -11.93 -3.62 12.42
CA THR A 41 -13.33 -3.44 12.08
C THR A 41 -13.80 -4.67 11.31
N ASP A 42 -14.42 -5.60 12.01
CA ASP A 42 -14.97 -6.85 11.46
C ASP A 42 -13.94 -7.68 10.65
N GLY A 43 -12.70 -7.76 11.15
CA GLY A 43 -11.60 -8.49 10.52
C GLY A 43 -10.84 -7.71 9.44
N ASP A 44 -11.25 -6.48 9.12
CA ASP A 44 -10.48 -5.55 8.30
C ASP A 44 -9.62 -4.67 9.22
N LEU A 45 -8.32 -4.95 9.22
CA LEU A 45 -7.35 -4.31 10.10
C LEU A 45 -6.79 -3.08 9.41
N ARG A 46 -6.83 -1.91 10.06
CA ARG A 46 -6.30 -0.66 9.49
C ARG A 46 -5.56 0.18 10.50
N PHE A 47 -4.60 0.95 10.04
CA PHE A 47 -4.08 2.10 10.79
C PHE A 47 -3.83 3.28 9.86
N THR A 48 -3.73 4.46 10.46
CA THR A 48 -3.22 5.66 9.80
C THR A 48 -2.33 6.38 10.79
N ALA A 49 -1.16 6.83 10.35
CA ALA A 49 -0.19 7.50 11.20
C ALA A 49 0.36 8.74 10.48
N THR A 50 0.56 9.82 11.23
CA THR A 50 1.29 11.00 10.77
C THR A 50 2.78 10.74 10.80
N LEU A 51 3.53 11.49 9.99
CA LEU A 51 4.99 11.38 9.91
C LEU A 51 5.64 12.70 10.32
N GLU A 52 6.79 12.61 10.96
CA GLU A 52 7.62 13.76 11.31
C GLU A 52 8.79 13.89 10.34
N ILE A 53 9.04 15.13 9.87
CA ILE A 53 10.22 15.50 9.07
C ILE A 53 10.91 16.66 9.78
N GLY A 54 12.16 16.46 10.20
CA GLY A 54 12.91 17.52 10.89
C GLY A 54 12.24 18.02 12.18
N GLY A 55 11.48 17.16 12.88
CA GLY A 55 10.76 17.51 14.11
C GLY A 55 9.42 18.22 13.89
N LEU A 56 8.93 18.32 12.65
CA LEU A 56 7.61 18.85 12.32
C LEU A 56 6.69 17.73 11.82
N THR A 57 5.49 17.64 12.39
CA THR A 57 4.45 16.72 11.91
C THR A 57 3.83 17.24 10.62
N GLU A 58 3.81 16.41 9.58
CA GLU A 58 3.18 16.72 8.30
C GLU A 58 1.75 16.14 8.25
N GLU A 59 0.74 16.99 8.34
CA GLU A 59 -0.66 16.55 8.40
C GLU A 59 -1.22 16.14 7.03
N ALA A 60 -0.68 16.71 5.93
CA ALA A 60 -1.20 16.43 4.60
C ALA A 60 -0.73 15.08 4.02
N LEU A 61 0.22 14.43 4.70
CA LEU A 61 0.87 13.21 4.24
C LEU A 61 0.87 12.16 5.35
N LEU A 62 0.22 11.04 5.08
CA LEU A 62 -0.01 10.00 6.07
C LEU A 62 0.58 8.67 5.62
N LEU A 63 1.10 7.92 6.59
CA LEU A 63 1.30 6.49 6.43
C LEU A 63 -0.03 5.77 6.67
N PHE A 64 -0.36 4.83 5.79
CA PHE A 64 -1.52 3.97 5.90
C PHE A 64 -1.10 2.51 5.91
N GLY A 65 -1.78 1.71 6.72
CA GLY A 65 -1.68 0.26 6.67
C GLY A 65 -3.05 -0.41 6.65
N ARG A 66 -3.14 -1.53 5.94
CA ARG A 66 -4.30 -2.41 5.89
C ARG A 66 -3.87 -3.86 5.89
N ALA A 67 -4.58 -4.71 6.61
CA ALA A 67 -4.43 -6.16 6.56
C ALA A 67 -5.80 -6.84 6.72
N THR A 68 -5.88 -8.14 6.44
CA THR A 68 -7.07 -8.96 6.72
C THR A 68 -6.76 -9.90 7.87
N ALA A 69 -7.55 -9.84 8.95
CA ALA A 69 -7.29 -10.61 10.17
C ALA A 69 -7.22 -12.12 9.92
N SER A 70 -8.06 -12.64 9.02
CA SER A 70 -8.12 -14.07 8.68
C SER A 70 -7.06 -14.57 7.69
N ILE A 71 -6.19 -13.67 7.20
CA ILE A 71 -5.12 -13.99 6.25
C ILE A 71 -3.77 -13.58 6.86
N PRO A 72 -3.26 -14.35 7.84
CA PRO A 72 -1.97 -14.04 8.44
C PRO A 72 -0.83 -14.13 7.42
N ASP A 73 0.22 -13.32 7.65
CA ASP A 73 1.47 -13.33 6.88
C ASP A 73 1.31 -13.07 5.37
N ALA A 74 0.19 -12.45 4.98
CA ALA A 74 -0.18 -12.08 3.62
C ALA A 74 -1.27 -10.99 3.60
N ALA A 75 -1.68 -10.56 2.40
CA ALA A 75 -2.74 -9.58 2.17
C ALA A 75 -2.58 -8.28 2.97
N VAL A 76 -1.34 -7.78 3.09
CA VAL A 76 -1.05 -6.51 3.76
C VAL A 76 -0.71 -5.44 2.73
N THR A 77 -1.31 -4.27 2.89
CA THR A 77 -0.98 -3.08 2.13
C THR A 77 -0.40 -2.05 3.07
N LEU A 78 0.76 -1.50 2.73
CA LEU A 78 1.26 -0.24 3.29
C LEU A 78 1.29 0.80 2.19
N GLY A 79 1.02 2.06 2.51
CA GLY A 79 1.16 3.11 1.52
C GLY A 79 1.24 4.51 2.10
N LEU A 80 1.84 5.40 1.33
CA LEU A 80 1.85 6.83 1.61
C LEU A 80 0.66 7.48 0.92
N ARG A 81 -0.12 8.25 1.69
CA ARG A 81 -1.31 8.94 1.23
C ARG A 81 -1.12 10.43 1.29
N TRP A 82 -1.66 11.12 0.30
CA TRP A 82 -1.70 12.57 0.26
C TRP A 82 -3.15 13.05 0.33
N THR A 83 -3.39 14.04 1.18
CA THR A 83 -4.61 14.85 1.13
C THR A 83 -4.40 15.97 0.13
N GLY A 84 -4.91 15.78 -1.08
CA GLY A 84 -5.01 16.87 -2.04
C GLY A 84 -6.15 17.83 -1.70
N ALA A 85 -6.92 18.19 -2.72
CA ALA A 85 -8.18 18.94 -2.58
C ALA A 85 -9.07 18.34 -1.48
N PRO A 86 -9.84 19.18 -0.75
CA PRO A 86 -10.34 18.83 0.58
C PRO A 86 -11.17 17.54 0.61
N GLY A 87 -10.69 16.57 1.38
CA GLY A 87 -11.48 15.43 1.87
C GLY A 87 -11.23 14.07 1.23
N ARG A 88 -10.28 13.91 0.31
CA ARG A 88 -9.94 12.58 -0.24
C ARG A 88 -8.46 12.26 -0.09
N TYR A 89 -8.19 11.15 0.58
CA TYR A 89 -6.87 10.55 0.66
C TYR A 89 -6.67 9.61 -0.52
N SER A 90 -5.59 9.82 -1.27
CA SER A 90 -5.18 8.90 -2.33
C SER A 90 -3.77 8.42 -2.07
N HIS A 91 -3.50 7.13 -2.32
CA HIS A 91 -2.15 6.62 -2.31
C HIS A 91 -1.38 7.24 -3.48
N PHE A 92 -0.15 7.66 -3.22
CA PHE A 92 0.79 8.06 -4.27
C PHE A 92 1.98 7.11 -4.37
N ASP A 93 2.20 6.27 -3.36
CA ASP A 93 3.22 5.25 -3.33
C ASP A 93 2.76 4.11 -2.40
N ARG A 94 2.74 2.85 -2.85
CA ARG A 94 2.09 1.73 -2.14
C ARG A 94 2.83 0.40 -2.29
N LEU A 95 3.07 -0.29 -1.19
CA LEU A 95 3.63 -1.63 -1.13
C LEU A 95 2.55 -2.64 -0.71
N ASP A 96 2.38 -3.68 -1.51
CA ASP A 96 1.45 -4.78 -1.22
C ASP A 96 2.25 -6.05 -0.96
N TRP A 97 2.15 -6.61 0.25
CA TRP A 97 2.81 -7.83 0.70
C TRP A 97 1.91 -9.04 0.51
N ARG A 98 2.34 -9.93 -0.40
CA ARG A 98 1.63 -11.18 -0.75
C ARG A 98 0.11 -10.99 -0.87
N PRO A 99 -0.36 -10.10 -1.76
CA PRO A 99 -1.78 -9.94 -1.98
C PRO A 99 -2.40 -11.25 -2.47
N VAL A 100 -3.70 -11.44 -2.18
CA VAL A 100 -4.44 -12.64 -2.62
C VAL A 100 -4.53 -12.71 -4.14
N ASP A 101 -4.79 -11.56 -4.76
CA ASP A 101 -4.89 -11.45 -6.21
C ASP A 101 -3.57 -11.03 -6.83
N ALA A 102 -3.22 -11.65 -7.96
CA ALA A 102 -2.10 -11.22 -8.76
C ALA A 102 -2.38 -9.87 -9.44
N HIS A 103 -1.33 -9.08 -9.65
CA HIS A 103 -1.42 -7.80 -10.35
C HIS A 103 -0.96 -7.92 -11.80
N THR A 104 -1.51 -7.08 -12.67
CA THR A 104 -0.97 -6.85 -14.00
C THR A 104 -1.09 -5.40 -14.38
N ASN A 105 -0.07 -4.86 -15.04
CA ASN A 105 -0.05 -3.46 -15.48
C ASN A 105 -0.96 -3.21 -16.71
N LYS A 106 -1.72 -4.20 -17.18
CA LYS A 106 -2.71 -4.11 -18.29
C LYS A 106 -2.19 -3.44 -19.57
N GLY A 107 -0.88 -3.48 -19.80
CA GLY A 107 -0.22 -2.88 -20.96
C GLY A 107 0.33 -1.46 -20.74
N MET A 108 0.19 -0.90 -19.54
CA MET A 108 0.72 0.40 -19.16
C MET A 108 2.13 0.27 -18.56
N GLY A 109 2.86 1.40 -18.49
CA GLY A 109 4.19 1.48 -17.86
C GLY A 109 5.37 1.10 -18.77
N PRO A 110 6.55 0.84 -18.19
CA PRO A 110 7.75 0.38 -18.92
C PRO A 110 7.53 -0.93 -19.67
N VAL A 111 8.16 -1.09 -20.83
CA VAL A 111 7.92 -2.22 -21.76
C VAL A 111 8.12 -3.58 -21.08
N ASP A 112 9.13 -3.71 -20.23
CA ASP A 112 9.48 -4.92 -19.48
C ASP A 112 8.48 -5.27 -18.36
N LEU A 113 7.60 -4.33 -17.99
CA LEU A 113 6.56 -4.52 -16.98
C LEU A 113 5.15 -4.65 -17.58
N ARG A 114 4.97 -4.42 -18.88
CA ARG A 114 3.66 -4.52 -19.56
C ARG A 114 3.20 -5.96 -19.66
N PHE A 115 1.90 -6.18 -19.38
CA PHE A 115 1.23 -7.50 -19.48
C PHE A 115 1.89 -8.62 -18.68
N ARG A 116 2.88 -8.31 -17.85
CA ARG A 116 3.48 -9.26 -16.93
C ARG A 116 2.50 -9.54 -15.79
N LEU A 117 2.36 -10.82 -15.46
CA LEU A 117 1.71 -11.23 -14.22
C LEU A 117 2.70 -11.02 -13.08
N ILE A 118 2.30 -10.24 -12.09
CA ILE A 118 3.08 -9.97 -10.89
C ILE A 118 2.42 -10.73 -9.74
N GLU A 119 3.04 -11.84 -9.37
CA GLU A 119 2.64 -12.68 -8.25
C GLU A 119 3.48 -12.29 -7.02
N GLY A 120 2.86 -12.31 -5.84
CA GLY A 120 3.54 -11.96 -4.59
C GLY A 120 3.70 -10.45 -4.39
N THR A 121 4.73 -10.09 -3.62
CA THR A 121 4.91 -8.72 -3.14
C THR A 121 5.31 -7.78 -4.25
N HIS A 122 4.67 -6.62 -4.29
CA HIS A 122 4.93 -5.63 -5.32
C HIS A 122 4.79 -4.19 -4.83
N HIS A 123 5.40 -3.28 -5.59
CA HIS A 123 5.46 -1.86 -5.27
C HIS A 123 4.84 -1.06 -6.40
N HIS A 124 3.77 -0.36 -6.08
CA HIS A 124 3.23 0.73 -6.88
C HIS A 124 4.02 2.02 -6.61
N ARG A 125 5.08 2.25 -7.39
CA ARG A 125 5.99 3.38 -7.19
C ARG A 125 5.42 4.68 -7.72
N LEU A 126 5.61 5.76 -6.95
CA LEU A 126 5.30 7.13 -7.37
C LEU A 126 5.88 7.44 -8.75
N ALA A 127 7.19 7.23 -8.93
CA ALA A 127 7.89 7.58 -10.16
C ALA A 127 7.35 6.84 -11.41
N GLN A 128 6.97 5.56 -11.27
CA GLN A 128 6.44 4.78 -12.39
C GLN A 128 5.02 5.19 -12.77
N ASN A 129 4.22 5.58 -11.78
CA ASN A 129 2.85 6.02 -12.00
C ASN A 129 2.77 7.49 -12.46
N ALA A 130 3.75 8.32 -12.10
CA ALA A 130 3.81 9.74 -12.50
C ALA A 130 4.15 9.94 -13.98
N VAL A 131 4.84 9.00 -14.63
CA VAL A 131 5.22 9.10 -16.05
C VAL A 131 4.15 8.58 -17.02
N LEU A 132 2.99 8.17 -16.51
CA LEU A 132 1.88 7.77 -17.37
C LEU A 132 1.32 8.98 -18.12
N GLU A 133 0.89 8.75 -19.35
CA GLU A 133 0.28 9.79 -20.20
C GLU A 133 -0.95 10.45 -19.56
N LEU A 134 -1.67 9.71 -18.71
CA LEU A 134 -2.83 10.19 -17.97
C LEU A 134 -2.50 11.15 -16.81
N GLY A 135 -1.23 11.27 -16.41
CA GLY A 135 -0.78 12.15 -15.33
C GLY A 135 -0.82 11.54 -13.92
N LEU A 136 -0.14 12.17 -12.96
CA LEU A 136 -0.01 11.64 -11.59
C LEU A 136 -1.34 11.66 -10.84
N LEU A 137 -2.07 12.78 -10.86
CA LEU A 137 -3.35 12.89 -10.16
C LEU A 137 -4.36 11.82 -10.61
N ARG A 138 -4.38 11.54 -11.92
CA ARG A 138 -5.25 10.50 -12.46
C ARG A 138 -4.76 9.11 -12.11
N ALA A 139 -3.44 8.86 -12.13
CA ALA A 139 -2.88 7.57 -11.70
C ALA A 139 -3.23 7.26 -10.24
N MET A 140 -3.15 8.25 -9.36
CA MET A 140 -3.56 8.14 -7.96
C MET A 140 -5.06 7.86 -7.82
N ALA A 141 -5.90 8.52 -8.63
CA ALA A 141 -7.34 8.27 -8.65
C ALA A 141 -7.72 6.88 -9.19
N GLU A 142 -6.87 6.30 -10.06
CA GLU A 142 -7.00 4.94 -10.59
C GLU A 142 -6.25 3.89 -9.75
N ASN A 143 -5.92 4.22 -8.51
CA ASN A 143 -5.30 3.32 -7.53
C ASN A 143 -3.92 2.78 -7.95
N LEU A 144 -3.12 3.63 -8.61
CA LEU A 144 -1.73 3.39 -9.00
C LEU A 144 -1.59 2.15 -9.91
N PRO A 145 -1.93 2.21 -11.21
CA PRO A 145 -2.02 1.02 -12.05
C PRO A 145 -0.68 0.30 -12.31
N ILE A 146 0.47 0.94 -12.13
CA ILE A 146 1.78 0.33 -12.36
C ILE A 146 2.37 -0.18 -11.07
N ALA A 147 2.74 -1.46 -11.06
CA ALA A 147 3.55 -2.08 -10.03
C ALA A 147 4.79 -2.76 -10.62
N GLU A 148 5.80 -2.91 -9.77
CA GLU A 148 6.95 -3.78 -9.99
C GLU A 148 7.07 -4.83 -8.89
N PRO A 149 7.55 -6.06 -9.18
CA PRO A 149 7.78 -7.06 -8.16
C PRO A 149 8.87 -6.61 -7.18
N VAL A 150 8.70 -6.94 -5.90
CA VAL A 150 9.74 -6.77 -4.89
C VAL A 150 10.58 -8.04 -4.85
N LEU A 151 11.86 -7.92 -5.24
CA LEU A 151 12.80 -9.04 -5.29
C LEU A 151 14.03 -8.76 -4.41
N PRO A 152 14.46 -9.71 -3.56
CA PRO A 152 13.77 -10.97 -3.25
C PRO A 152 12.42 -10.74 -2.53
N GLU A 153 11.51 -11.70 -2.65
CA GLU A 153 10.23 -11.70 -1.91
C GLU A 153 10.51 -11.69 -0.40
N PRO A 154 9.95 -10.74 0.37
CA PRO A 154 10.18 -10.69 1.82
C PRO A 154 9.58 -11.92 2.51
N ALA A 155 10.42 -12.61 3.28
CA ALA A 155 10.06 -13.87 3.94
C ALA A 155 9.15 -13.66 5.17
N SER A 156 9.24 -12.51 5.85
CA SER A 156 8.52 -12.19 7.08
C SER A 156 8.00 -10.75 7.10
N TRP A 157 7.18 -10.44 8.11
CA TRP A 157 6.68 -9.09 8.39
C TRP A 157 7.82 -8.09 8.59
N GLU A 158 8.86 -8.46 9.35
CA GLU A 158 10.02 -7.60 9.59
C GLU A 158 10.80 -7.32 8.30
N ALA A 159 10.96 -8.34 7.45
CA ALA A 159 11.63 -8.15 6.16
C ALA A 159 10.81 -7.20 5.27
N PHE A 160 9.48 -7.34 5.27
CA PHE A 160 8.60 -6.44 4.53
C PHE A 160 8.64 -5.01 5.09
N LEU A 161 8.57 -4.83 6.41
CA LEU A 161 8.71 -3.53 7.06
C LEU A 161 10.08 -2.89 6.82
N ALA A 162 11.16 -3.66 6.83
CA ALA A 162 12.50 -3.16 6.55
C ALA A 162 12.60 -2.61 5.12
N ILE A 163 11.96 -3.28 4.15
CA ILE A 163 11.87 -2.79 2.77
C ILE A 163 11.09 -1.47 2.71
N ALA A 164 9.93 -1.40 3.36
CA ALA A 164 9.12 -0.19 3.40
C ALA A 164 9.87 0.98 4.10
N ALA A 165 10.51 0.70 5.24
CA ALA A 165 11.28 1.65 6.03
C ALA A 165 12.44 2.23 5.21
N GLN A 166 13.16 1.37 4.49
CA GLN A 166 14.25 1.79 3.62
C GLN A 166 13.74 2.64 2.44
N ARG A 167 12.69 2.19 1.74
CA ARG A 167 12.16 2.86 0.54
C ARG A 167 11.58 4.23 0.84
N TRP A 168 10.90 4.34 1.97
CA TRP A 168 10.26 5.60 2.40
C TRP A 168 11.09 6.38 3.41
N ARG A 169 12.27 5.90 3.80
CA ARG A 169 13.14 6.52 4.81
C ARG A 169 12.40 6.84 6.12
N ILE A 170 11.54 5.93 6.58
CA ILE A 170 10.83 6.03 7.86
C ILE A 170 11.55 5.09 8.85
N HIS A 171 12.44 5.64 9.66
CA HIS A 171 13.44 4.84 10.38
C HIS A 171 12.86 3.91 11.45
N ASP A 172 11.79 4.33 12.11
CA ASP A 172 11.09 3.62 13.18
C ASP A 172 9.92 2.78 12.67
N LEU A 173 9.67 2.74 11.35
CA LEU A 173 8.60 1.93 10.76
C LEU A 173 8.77 0.43 11.07
N VAL A 174 10.01 -0.03 11.22
CA VAL A 174 10.35 -1.42 11.60
C VAL A 174 9.85 -1.81 13.00
N THR A 175 9.45 -0.84 13.83
CA THR A 175 8.86 -1.08 15.16
C THR A 175 7.35 -1.30 15.11
N THR A 176 6.73 -1.16 13.93
CA THR A 176 5.29 -1.36 13.76
C THR A 176 4.90 -2.78 14.18
N PRO A 177 3.93 -2.93 15.10
CA PRO A 177 3.51 -4.25 15.53
C PRO A 177 2.91 -5.02 14.35
N TYR A 178 3.00 -6.34 14.45
CA TYR A 178 2.25 -7.25 13.59
C TYR A 178 0.76 -6.83 13.54
N PRO A 179 0.09 -6.95 12.39
CA PRO A 179 -1.36 -6.91 12.38
C PRO A 179 -1.89 -7.94 13.38
N PRO A 180 -2.96 -7.65 14.15
CA PRO A 180 -3.56 -8.59 15.09
C PRO A 180 -4.32 -9.69 14.34
N TRP A 181 -3.59 -10.51 13.58
CA TRP A 181 -4.14 -11.60 12.81
C TRP A 181 -4.74 -12.67 13.72
N GLN A 182 -5.73 -13.35 13.17
CA GLN A 182 -6.40 -14.48 13.76
C GLN A 182 -5.89 -15.74 13.03
N TYR A 183 -4.94 -16.42 13.67
CA TYR A 183 -4.52 -17.73 13.20
C TYR A 183 -5.66 -18.72 13.47
N GLY A 184 -6.34 -19.13 12.41
CA GLY A 184 -7.33 -20.18 12.50
C GLY A 184 -6.66 -21.43 13.06
N LEU A 185 -7.04 -21.85 14.27
CA LEU A 185 -6.75 -23.20 14.72
C LEU A 185 -7.54 -24.10 13.78
N LEU A 186 -6.86 -24.75 12.82
CA LEU A 186 -7.44 -25.93 12.18
C LEU A 186 -7.89 -26.82 13.33
N PRO A 187 -9.19 -27.18 13.43
CA PRO A 187 -9.57 -28.15 14.41
C PRO A 187 -8.78 -29.41 14.05
N LEU A 188 -7.90 -29.83 14.95
CA LEU A 188 -7.36 -31.18 14.94
C LEU A 188 -8.55 -32.10 15.25
N THR A 189 -9.47 -32.26 14.30
CA THR A 189 -10.49 -33.29 14.39
C THR A 189 -9.74 -34.60 14.27
N GLY A 190 -9.42 -35.14 15.43
CA GLY A 190 -8.85 -36.45 15.61
C GLY A 190 -9.62 -37.47 14.79
N GLY A 191 -8.87 -38.43 14.26
CA GLY A 191 -9.45 -39.57 13.58
C GLY A 191 -10.43 -40.29 14.50
N GLU A 192 -11.72 -40.12 14.22
CA GLU A 192 -12.67 -41.17 14.58
C GLU A 192 -12.48 -42.29 13.56
N ALA A 193 -11.80 -43.33 14.05
CA ALA A 193 -11.73 -44.64 13.46
C ALA A 193 -13.13 -45.03 12.94
N ARG A 194 -13.25 -45.23 11.63
CA ARG A 194 -14.45 -45.85 11.04
C ARG A 194 -14.61 -47.22 11.67
N GLY A 195 -15.58 -47.31 12.59
CA GLY A 195 -16.01 -48.53 13.22
C GLY A 195 -16.30 -49.59 12.16
N ALA A 196 -15.78 -50.78 12.42
CA ALA A 196 -16.04 -51.98 11.67
C ALA A 196 -17.55 -52.18 11.51
N LYS A 197 -18.01 -52.36 10.27
CA LYS A 197 -19.33 -52.93 10.00
C LYS A 197 -19.28 -54.40 10.36
N ASP A 198 -19.91 -54.75 11.48
CA ASP A 198 -20.30 -56.12 11.76
C ASP A 198 -21.33 -56.59 10.72
N ARG A 199 -21.12 -57.83 10.30
CA ARG A 199 -21.94 -58.56 9.34
C ARG A 199 -23.17 -59.09 10.07
N GLY A 200 -24.34 -58.80 9.53
CA GLY A 200 -25.57 -59.57 9.71
C GLY A 200 -26.03 -60.05 8.35
#